data_AF-E1ZC96-F1
#
_entry.id   AF-E1ZC96-F1
#
_cell.length_a   1.000
_cell.length_b   1.000
_cell.length_c   1.000
_cell.angle_alpha   90.00
_cell.angle_beta   90.00
_cell.angle_gamma   90.00
#
_symmetry.space_group_name_H-M   'P 1'
#
loop_
_entity.id
_entity.type
_entity.pdbx_description
1 polymer ?
#
loop_
_entity_poly.entity_id
_entity_poly.type
_entity_poly.pdbx_seq_one_letter_code
_entity_poly.pdbx_strand_id
1 'polypeptide(L)'
;MGTTNDSRALPPSDIDLVHVVTVDELLAMHQLQHVDLLKVGAEMSAIGGAVASIAAGRVGVLTFLYDGHNEWQHGKLRDVIARMDELGYACYLAGKQTAEGSLLRLTGCWRPSYETRTPSTIVCVPRSHALYPHVERMSMRYSLYREEYFKEDAVQPEAAQPEQQSGMLE
;
A
#
# COMPACT_ATOMS: atom_id res chain seq x y z
N MET A 1 -61.07 12.13 -28.87
CA MET A 1 -60.04 11.24 -28.29
C MET A 1 -58.77 11.40 -29.13
N GLY A 2 -57.84 12.24 -28.68
CA GLY A 2 -56.53 12.42 -29.32
C GLY A 2 -55.48 12.20 -28.26
N THR A 3 -54.80 11.05 -28.31
CA THR A 3 -53.73 10.70 -27.37
C THR A 3 -52.45 11.38 -27.84
N THR A 4 -51.98 12.35 -27.06
CA THR A 4 -50.67 12.98 -27.20
C THR A 4 -49.59 11.95 -26.94
N ASN A 5 -48.78 11.68 -27.98
CA ASN A 5 -47.59 10.86 -27.90
C ASN A 5 -46.45 11.75 -27.35
N ASP A 6 -46.30 11.79 -26.02
CA ASP A 6 -45.21 12.52 -25.36
C ASP A 6 -43.96 11.64 -25.36
N SER A 7 -43.25 11.63 -26.50
CA SER A 7 -41.91 11.08 -26.60
C SER A 7 -40.95 12.02 -25.86
N ARG A 8 -40.82 11.82 -24.55
CA ARG A 8 -39.69 12.37 -23.77
C ARG A 8 -38.39 11.78 -24.32
N ALA A 9 -37.81 12.46 -25.30
CA ALA A 9 -36.41 12.30 -25.65
C ALA A 9 -35.59 12.57 -24.37
N LEU A 10 -34.83 11.57 -23.93
CA LEU A 10 -33.78 11.80 -22.94
C LEU A 10 -32.82 12.84 -23.52
N PRO A 11 -32.40 13.87 -22.77
CA PRO A 11 -31.41 14.81 -23.25
C PRO A 11 -30.14 14.05 -23.65
N PRO A 12 -29.42 14.48 -24.70
CA PRO A 12 -28.14 13.89 -25.05
C PRO A 12 -27.24 13.92 -23.81
N SER A 13 -26.64 12.77 -23.47
CA SER A 13 -25.67 12.68 -22.39
C SER A 13 -24.55 13.68 -22.67
N ASP A 14 -24.42 14.70 -21.82
CA ASP A 14 -23.27 15.60 -21.83
C ASP A 14 -22.00 14.74 -21.70
N ILE A 15 -21.12 14.85 -22.71
CA ILE A 15 -19.83 14.18 -22.67
C ILE A 15 -18.98 14.95 -21.65
N ASP A 16 -18.75 14.35 -20.48
CA ASP A 16 -17.87 14.92 -19.47
C ASP A 16 -16.41 14.60 -19.84
N LEU A 17 -15.70 15.62 -20.33
CA LEU A 17 -14.29 15.52 -20.68
C LEU A 17 -13.45 15.70 -19.42
N VAL A 18 -12.92 14.59 -18.90
CA VAL A 18 -12.00 14.61 -17.75
C VAL A 18 -10.54 14.53 -18.20
N HIS A 19 -9.69 15.34 -17.59
CA HIS A 19 -8.26 15.29 -17.81
C HIS A 19 -7.64 14.16 -16.98
N VAL A 20 -6.96 13.22 -17.64
CA VAL A 20 -6.30 12.08 -17.00
C VAL A 20 -4.81 12.35 -16.91
N VAL A 21 -4.25 12.21 -15.71
CA VAL A 21 -2.80 12.33 -15.45
C VAL A 21 -2.32 11.14 -14.64
N THR A 22 -1.02 10.86 -14.73
CA THR A 22 -0.36 9.91 -13.84
C THR A 22 -0.17 10.52 -12.45
N VAL A 23 0.08 9.66 -11.45
CA VAL A 23 0.42 10.13 -10.09
C VAL A 23 1.74 10.91 -10.11
N ASP A 24 2.72 10.45 -10.88
CA ASP A 24 4.01 11.14 -11.03
C ASP A 24 3.85 12.55 -11.62
N GLU A 25 3.03 12.71 -12.66
CA GLU A 25 2.69 14.03 -13.23
C GLU A 25 1.93 14.90 -12.23
N LEU A 26 0.96 14.33 -11.51
CA LEU A 26 0.20 15.07 -10.50
C LEU A 26 1.12 15.64 -9.41
N LEU A 27 2.06 14.83 -8.91
CA LEU A 27 3.05 15.26 -7.92
C LEU A 27 3.96 16.36 -8.47
N ALA A 28 4.38 16.25 -9.73
CA ALA A 28 5.20 17.26 -10.39
C ALA A 28 4.45 18.59 -10.59
N MET A 29 3.21 18.53 -11.10
CA MET A 29 2.35 19.69 -11.34
C MET A 29 2.10 20.50 -10.06
N HIS A 30 1.93 19.82 -8.93
CA HIS A 30 1.69 20.43 -7.64
C HIS A 30 2.95 20.63 -6.79
N GLN A 31 4.13 20.34 -7.34
CA GLN A 31 5.43 20.44 -6.65
C GLN A 31 5.47 19.67 -5.32
N LEU A 32 4.68 18.60 -5.21
CA LEU A 32 4.60 17.76 -4.03
C LEU A 32 5.87 16.93 -3.91
N GLN A 33 6.52 17.02 -2.75
CA GLN A 33 7.76 16.32 -2.47
C GLN A 33 7.56 14.90 -1.96
N HIS A 34 6.43 14.67 -1.30
CA HIS A 34 6.10 13.42 -0.63
C HIS A 34 4.59 13.18 -0.61
N VAL A 35 4.21 11.91 -0.52
CA VAL A 35 2.85 11.42 -0.31
C VAL A 35 2.89 10.43 0.85
N ASP A 36 2.34 10.81 2.00
CA ASP A 36 2.33 9.93 3.18
C ASP A 36 1.51 8.66 2.93
N LEU A 37 0.39 8.80 2.22
CA LEU A 37 -0.51 7.70 1.86
C LEU A 37 -1.01 7.87 0.41
N LEU A 38 -0.67 6.91 -0.45
CA LEU A 38 -1.25 6.75 -1.77
C LEU A 38 -2.28 5.61 -1.72
N LYS A 39 -3.56 5.92 -1.88
CA LYS A 39 -4.64 4.93 -1.97
C LYS A 39 -5.17 4.87 -3.39
N VAL A 40 -5.07 3.70 -4.00
CA VAL A 40 -5.52 3.40 -5.35
C VAL A 40 -6.75 2.48 -5.29
N GLY A 41 -7.64 2.58 -6.27
CA GLY A 41 -8.73 1.64 -6.47
C GLY A 41 -8.25 0.30 -7.02
N ALA A 42 -9.01 -0.28 -7.95
CA ALA A 42 -8.69 -1.55 -8.61
C ALA A 42 -7.82 -1.38 -9.87
N GLU A 43 -7.35 -0.17 -10.15
CA GLU A 43 -6.63 0.19 -11.37
C GLU A 43 -5.12 -0.04 -11.19
N MET A 44 -4.56 -1.05 -11.88
CA MET A 44 -3.11 -1.30 -11.91
C MET A 44 -2.36 -0.16 -12.63
N SER A 45 -3.00 0.46 -13.62
CA SER A 45 -2.47 1.59 -14.38
C SER A 45 -2.16 2.80 -13.49
N ALA A 46 -2.96 3.06 -12.45
CA ALA A 46 -2.69 4.10 -11.47
C ALA A 46 -1.44 3.80 -10.63
N ILE A 47 -1.17 2.53 -10.30
CA ILE A 47 0.09 2.10 -9.67
C ILE A 47 1.26 2.28 -10.65
N GLY A 48 1.06 1.91 -11.91
CA GLY A 48 2.04 2.12 -12.99
C GLY A 48 2.41 3.59 -13.20
N GLY A 49 1.43 4.49 -13.08
CA GLY A 49 1.62 5.94 -13.14
C GLY A 49 2.26 6.55 -11.90
N ALA A 50 2.61 5.77 -10.88
CA ALA A 50 3.29 6.22 -9.67
C ALA A 50 4.72 5.66 -9.53
N VAL A 51 5.21 4.92 -10.54
CA VAL A 51 6.45 4.15 -10.43
C VAL A 51 7.65 5.01 -10.12
N ALA A 52 7.77 6.22 -10.71
CA ALA A 52 8.92 7.07 -10.44
C ALA A 52 8.88 7.60 -8.99
N SER A 53 7.71 8.00 -8.50
CA SER A 53 7.53 8.47 -7.12
C SER A 53 7.74 7.36 -6.10
N ILE A 54 7.26 6.15 -6.37
CA ILE A 54 7.50 4.97 -5.53
C ILE A 54 9.01 4.65 -5.51
N ALA A 55 9.66 4.57 -6.67
CA ALA A 55 11.09 4.27 -6.77
C ALA A 55 11.98 5.32 -6.10
N ALA A 56 11.56 6.59 -6.12
CA ALA A 56 12.23 7.68 -5.44
C ALA A 56 11.94 7.74 -3.92
N GLY A 57 11.17 6.80 -3.37
CA GLY A 57 10.81 6.78 -1.95
C GLY A 57 9.87 7.92 -1.53
N ARG A 58 9.15 8.53 -2.48
CA ARG A 58 8.23 9.65 -2.22
C ARG A 58 6.86 9.19 -1.72
N VAL A 59 6.60 7.89 -1.68
CA VAL A 59 5.33 7.30 -1.21
C VAL A 59 5.56 6.55 0.10
N GLY A 60 5.04 7.06 1.21
CA GLY A 60 5.20 6.48 2.55
C GLY A 60 4.42 5.18 2.74
N VAL A 61 3.14 5.15 2.35
CA VAL A 61 2.31 3.93 2.34
C VAL A 61 1.52 3.89 1.04
N LEU A 62 1.59 2.76 0.33
CA LEU A 62 0.73 2.48 -0.83
C LEU A 62 -0.35 1.49 -0.40
N THR A 63 -1.61 1.79 -0.70
CA THR A 63 -2.71 0.84 -0.59
C THR A 63 -3.45 0.73 -1.91
N PHE A 64 -3.86 -0.48 -2.30
CA PHE A 64 -4.66 -0.68 -3.50
C PHE A 64 -5.66 -1.83 -3.35
N LEU A 65 -6.76 -1.75 -4.08
CA LEU A 65 -7.74 -2.82 -4.15
C LEU A 65 -7.26 -3.87 -5.16
N TYR A 66 -7.18 -5.11 -4.71
CA TYR A 66 -7.01 -6.28 -5.55
C TYR A 66 -8.33 -7.03 -5.61
N ASP A 67 -8.90 -7.17 -6.79
CA ASP A 67 -10.07 -7.99 -7.05
C ASP A 67 -9.93 -8.73 -8.39
N GLY A 68 -10.89 -9.60 -8.73
CA GLY A 68 -10.86 -10.37 -9.97
C GLY A 68 -11.39 -9.64 -11.20
N HIS A 69 -11.59 -8.32 -11.13
CA HIS A 69 -12.25 -7.52 -12.15
C HIS A 69 -11.26 -6.59 -12.87
N ASN A 70 -11.72 -5.98 -13.97
CA ASN A 70 -10.97 -4.97 -14.72
C ASN A 70 -9.54 -5.43 -15.08
N GLU A 71 -8.55 -4.59 -14.80
CA GLU A 71 -7.14 -4.81 -15.15
C GLU A 71 -6.55 -6.07 -14.49
N TRP A 72 -7.06 -6.46 -13.31
CA TRP A 72 -6.65 -7.68 -12.62
C TRP A 72 -7.11 -8.98 -13.27
N GLN A 73 -7.99 -8.92 -14.28
CA GLN A 73 -8.35 -10.11 -15.05
C GLN A 73 -7.14 -10.73 -15.75
N HIS A 74 -6.24 -9.88 -16.24
CA HIS A 74 -5.03 -10.29 -16.97
C HIS A 74 -3.76 -10.02 -16.16
N GLY A 75 -3.80 -9.06 -15.23
CA GLY A 75 -2.74 -8.81 -14.27
C GLY A 75 -2.57 -9.91 -13.24
N LYS A 76 -1.36 -10.01 -12.69
CA LYS A 76 -1.04 -10.89 -11.56
C LYS A 76 -0.62 -10.04 -10.38
N LEU A 77 -1.23 -10.28 -9.22
CA LEU A 77 -0.80 -9.66 -7.98
C LEU A 77 0.67 -9.97 -7.71
N ARG A 78 1.11 -11.21 -7.99
CA ARG A 78 2.50 -11.62 -7.83
C ARG A 78 3.51 -10.65 -8.47
N ASP A 79 3.22 -10.20 -9.69
CA ASP A 79 4.16 -9.40 -10.47
C ASP A 79 4.28 -7.99 -9.87
N VAL A 80 3.16 -7.42 -9.41
CA VAL A 80 3.14 -6.16 -8.66
C VAL A 80 3.92 -6.30 -7.36
N ILE A 81 3.69 -7.37 -6.59
CA ILE A 81 4.41 -7.59 -5.31
C ILE A 81 5.91 -7.77 -5.53
N ALA A 82 6.31 -8.53 -6.56
CA ALA A 82 7.72 -8.68 -6.90
C ALA A 82 8.36 -7.34 -7.26
N ARG A 83 7.67 -6.51 -8.04
CA ARG A 83 8.15 -5.17 -8.38
C ARG A 83 8.26 -4.27 -7.14
N MET A 84 7.29 -4.30 -6.24
CA MET A 84 7.36 -3.52 -5.00
C MET A 84 8.50 -3.99 -4.09
N ASP A 85 8.80 -5.28 -4.06
CA ASP A 85 9.93 -5.84 -3.31
C ASP A 85 11.28 -5.33 -3.85
N GLU A 86 11.45 -5.30 -5.18
CA GLU A 86 12.62 -4.71 -5.83
C GLU A 86 12.80 -3.23 -5.46
N LEU A 87 11.70 -2.49 -5.31
CA LEU A 87 11.69 -1.07 -4.92
C LEU A 87 11.84 -0.87 -3.41
N GLY A 88 12.06 -1.93 -2.63
CA GLY A 88 12.32 -1.84 -1.20
C GLY A 88 11.07 -1.80 -0.31
N TYR A 89 9.89 -2.12 -0.85
CA TYR A 89 8.65 -2.17 -0.10
C TYR A 89 8.38 -3.58 0.43
N ALA A 90 7.80 -3.66 1.63
CA ALA A 90 7.14 -4.85 2.14
C ALA A 90 5.63 -4.71 1.94
N CYS A 91 5.03 -5.71 1.30
CA CYS A 91 3.61 -5.74 1.00
C CYS A 91 2.88 -6.82 1.79
N TYR A 92 1.63 -6.51 2.12
CA TYR A 92 0.76 -7.29 2.98
C TYR A 92 -0.65 -7.35 2.40
N LEU A 93 -1.32 -8.47 2.59
CA LEU A 93 -2.73 -8.64 2.27
C LEU A 93 -3.56 -8.44 3.54
N ALA A 94 -4.54 -7.53 3.44
CA ALA A 94 -5.62 -7.33 4.38
C ALA A 94 -6.94 -7.69 3.68
N GLY A 95 -7.63 -8.74 4.11
CA GLY A 95 -8.79 -9.24 3.39
C GLY A 95 -9.60 -10.25 4.19
N LYS A 96 -10.60 -10.86 3.55
CA LYS A 96 -11.45 -11.86 4.23
C LYS A 96 -10.67 -13.10 4.70
N GLN A 97 -9.49 -13.35 4.14
CA GLN A 97 -8.61 -14.45 4.56
C GLN A 97 -7.81 -14.15 5.83
N THR A 98 -7.87 -12.92 6.35
CA THR A 98 -7.15 -12.52 7.56
C THR A 98 -8.12 -12.35 8.73
N ALA A 99 -7.70 -12.77 9.93
CA ALA A 99 -8.40 -12.37 11.15
C ALA A 99 -8.36 -10.84 11.31
N GLU A 100 -9.32 -10.28 12.05
CA GLU A 100 -9.35 -8.84 12.32
C GLU A 100 -8.03 -8.38 12.94
N GLY A 101 -7.47 -7.28 12.41
CA GLY A 101 -6.18 -6.74 12.84
C GLY A 101 -4.94 -7.55 12.42
N SER A 102 -5.11 -8.67 11.69
CA SER A 102 -4.00 -9.49 11.19
C SER A 102 -3.74 -9.24 9.72
N LEU A 103 -2.47 -9.34 9.31
CA LEU A 103 -2.03 -9.20 7.92
C LEU A 103 -1.30 -10.45 7.43
N LEU A 104 -1.42 -10.78 6.15
CA LEU A 104 -0.59 -11.80 5.51
C LEU A 104 0.55 -11.13 4.75
N ARG A 105 1.79 -11.37 5.17
CA ARG A 105 2.96 -10.84 4.44
C ARG A 105 3.06 -11.53 3.07
N LEU A 106 3.15 -10.73 2.01
CA LEU A 106 3.28 -11.20 0.62
C LEU A 106 4.74 -11.19 0.17
N THR A 107 5.49 -10.15 0.56
CA THR A 107 6.90 -9.97 0.21
C THR A 107 7.79 -11.00 0.88
N GLY A 108 8.68 -11.65 0.11
CA GLY A 108 9.64 -12.65 0.61
C GLY A 108 9.03 -14.01 1.01
N CYS A 109 7.71 -14.16 0.98
CA CYS A 109 7.03 -15.41 1.33
C CYS A 109 5.78 -15.66 0.46
N TRP A 110 5.89 -15.34 -0.84
CA TRP A 110 4.79 -15.51 -1.78
C TRP A 110 4.32 -16.96 -1.86
N ARG A 111 3.01 -17.18 -1.73
CA ARG A 111 2.34 -18.47 -1.96
C ARG A 111 1.37 -18.32 -3.13
N PRO A 112 1.31 -19.28 -4.08
CA PRO A 112 0.36 -19.22 -5.19
C PRO A 112 -1.10 -19.04 -4.75
N SER A 113 -1.46 -19.52 -3.56
CA SER A 113 -2.79 -19.36 -2.95
C SER A 113 -3.18 -17.91 -2.62
N TYR A 114 -2.25 -16.95 -2.69
CA TYR A 114 -2.55 -15.52 -2.49
C TYR A 114 -3.14 -14.85 -3.73
N GLU A 115 -3.06 -15.50 -4.89
CA GLU A 115 -3.70 -15.03 -6.12
C GLU A 115 -5.19 -15.42 -6.13
N THR A 116 -5.94 -14.93 -5.13
CA THR A 116 -7.33 -15.37 -4.86
C THR A 116 -8.36 -14.67 -5.74
N ARG A 117 -8.03 -13.49 -6.28
CA ARG A 117 -8.95 -12.60 -7.01
C ARG A 117 -10.22 -12.24 -6.23
N THR A 118 -10.21 -12.41 -4.91
CA THR A 118 -11.27 -11.92 -4.03
C THR A 118 -10.95 -10.50 -3.60
N PRO A 119 -11.93 -9.58 -3.52
CA PRO A 119 -11.71 -8.22 -3.05
C PRO A 119 -10.90 -8.17 -1.75
N SER A 120 -9.69 -7.64 -1.86
CA SER A 120 -8.71 -7.55 -0.78
C SER A 120 -7.96 -6.23 -0.89
N THR A 121 -7.58 -5.66 0.25
CA THR A 121 -6.68 -4.49 0.26
C THR A 121 -5.25 -4.98 0.38
N ILE A 122 -4.40 -4.51 -0.53
CA ILE A 122 -2.96 -4.68 -0.43
C ILE A 122 -2.40 -3.42 0.22
N VAL A 123 -1.50 -3.61 1.19
CA VAL A 123 -0.79 -2.53 1.88
C VAL A 123 0.69 -2.74 1.65
N CYS A 124 1.38 -1.76 1.06
CA CYS A 124 2.81 -1.78 0.83
C CYS A 124 3.46 -0.59 1.57
N VAL A 125 4.52 -0.85 2.32
CA VAL A 125 5.27 0.15 3.09
C VAL A 125 6.77 0.00 2.79
N PRO A 126 7.54 1.07 2.56
CA PRO A 126 8.98 0.99 2.41
C PRO A 126 9.58 0.35 3.67
N ARG A 127 10.53 -0.57 3.52
CA ARG A 127 11.21 -1.18 4.68
C ARG A 127 12.00 -0.16 5.51
N SER A 128 12.33 1.00 4.92
CA SER A 128 12.97 2.14 5.59
C SER A 128 11.99 3.06 6.32
N HIS A 129 10.67 2.90 6.13
CA HIS A 129 9.67 3.79 6.71
C HIS A 129 9.41 3.46 8.18
N ALA A 130 9.19 4.47 9.03
CA ALA A 130 8.98 4.29 10.46
C ALA A 130 7.77 3.39 10.82
N LEU A 131 6.77 3.31 9.93
CA LEU A 131 5.62 2.42 10.10
C LEU A 131 5.91 0.94 9.77
N TYR A 132 6.97 0.62 9.04
CA TYR A 132 7.30 -0.77 8.68
C TYR A 132 7.28 -1.73 9.88
N PRO A 133 7.98 -1.47 11.02
CA PRO A 133 7.94 -2.35 12.18
C PRO A 133 6.55 -2.47 12.83
N HIS A 134 5.67 -1.47 12.67
CA HIS A 134 4.30 -1.55 13.17
C HIS A 134 3.44 -2.46 12.29
N VAL A 135 3.52 -2.28 10.96
CA VAL A 135 2.80 -3.12 9.99
C VAL A 135 3.30 -4.57 10.03
N GLU A 136 4.62 -4.77 10.15
CA GLU A 136 5.20 -6.10 10.28
C GLU A 136 4.70 -6.83 11.53
N ARG A 137 4.56 -6.14 12.67
CA ARG A 137 4.00 -6.69 13.92
C ARG A 137 2.55 -7.16 13.81
N MET A 138 1.79 -6.56 12.89
CA MET A 138 0.43 -7.00 12.58
C MET A 138 0.39 -8.24 11.69
N SER A 139 1.52 -8.65 11.10
CA SER A 139 1.55 -9.82 10.24
C SER A 139 1.42 -11.12 11.04
N MET A 140 0.70 -12.10 10.48
CA MET A 140 0.64 -13.46 11.03
C MET A 140 2.02 -14.11 11.09
N ARG A 141 2.95 -13.71 10.21
CA ARG A 141 4.34 -14.16 10.27
C ARG A 141 4.97 -13.72 11.59
N TYR A 142 4.82 -12.45 11.96
CA TYR A 142 5.35 -11.95 13.23
C TYR A 142 4.77 -12.69 14.43
N SER A 143 3.46 -12.98 14.44
CA SER A 143 2.86 -13.73 15.54
C SER A 143 3.35 -15.18 15.63
N LEU A 144 3.57 -15.85 14.49
CA LEU A 144 4.06 -17.23 14.43
C LEU A 144 5.56 -17.37 14.77
N TYR A 145 6.38 -16.39 14.41
CA TYR A 145 7.84 -16.41 14.59
C TYR A 145 8.32 -15.40 15.63
N ARG A 146 7.45 -15.01 16.57
CA ARG A 146 7.69 -13.94 17.54
C ARG A 146 9.04 -14.06 18.26
N GLU A 147 9.42 -15.26 18.67
CA GLU A 147 10.67 -15.54 19.39
C GLU A 147 11.94 -15.31 18.54
N GLU A 148 11.85 -15.44 17.21
CA GLU A 148 12.97 -15.17 16.30
C GLU A 148 13.18 -13.66 16.11
N TYR A 149 12.10 -12.88 16.00
CA TYR A 149 12.18 -11.42 15.90
C TYR A 149 12.78 -10.77 17.17
N PHE A 150 12.46 -11.29 18.35
CA PHE A 150 13.01 -10.74 19.61
C PHE A 150 14.50 -11.05 19.84
N LYS A 151 15.11 -11.98 19.10
CA LYS A 151 16.56 -12.20 19.17
C LYS A 151 17.34 -11.06 18.53
N GLU A 152 16.79 -10.39 17.53
CA GLU A 152 17.44 -9.26 16.84
C GLU A 152 17.29 -7.96 17.62
N ASP A 153 16.13 -7.74 18.28
CA ASP A 153 15.90 -6.56 19.13
C ASP A 153 16.76 -6.56 20.41
N ALA A 154 17.13 -7.74 20.93
CA ALA A 154 18.01 -7.87 22.09
C ALA A 154 19.49 -7.51 21.81
N VAL A 155 19.87 -7.24 20.55
CA VAL A 155 21.26 -6.98 20.14
C VAL A 155 21.52 -5.49 19.86
N GLN A 156 20.56 -4.59 20.07
CA GLN A 156 20.86 -3.16 20.13
C GLN A 156 21.19 -2.76 21.57
N PRO A 157 22.48 -2.60 21.94
CA PRO A 157 22.80 -1.95 23.21
C PRO A 157 22.33 -0.50 23.10
N GLU A 158 21.33 -0.18 23.91
CA GLU A 158 20.95 1.16 24.29
C GLU A 158 22.25 1.95 24.56
N ALA A 159 22.55 2.91 23.68
CA ALA A 159 23.72 3.76 23.84
C ALA A 159 23.56 4.48 25.18
N ALA A 160 24.35 4.04 26.16
CA ALA A 160 24.37 4.57 27.51
C ALA A 160 24.49 6.10 27.47
N GLN A 161 23.45 6.79 27.92
CA GLN A 161 23.54 8.21 28.24
C GLN A 161 24.48 8.36 29.44
N PRO A 162 25.52 9.20 29.39
CA PRO A 162 26.39 9.40 30.54
C PRO A 162 25.63 10.20 31.62
N GLU A 163 25.41 9.55 32.77
CA GLU A 163 24.93 10.21 33.99
C GLU A 163 25.92 11.32 34.40
N GLN A 164 25.47 12.57 34.37
CA GLN A 164 26.17 13.67 35.02
C GLN A 164 26.00 13.54 36.55
N GLN A 165 26.98 12.91 37.18
CA GLN A 165 27.22 13.03 38.62
C GLN A 165 28.18 14.21 38.87
N SER A 166 27.66 15.29 39.43
CA SER A 166 28.42 16.30 40.15
C SER A 166 27.45 16.86 41.20
N GLY A 167 27.59 16.60 42.48
CA GLY A 167 28.80 16.70 43.28
C GLY A 167 28.50 17.72 44.36
N MET A 168 27.75 17.32 45.38
CA MET A 168 27.58 18.07 46.62
C MET A 168 28.86 17.87 47.44
N LEU A 169 29.66 18.91 47.59
CA LEU A 169 30.70 19.00 48.62
C LEU A 169 30.71 20.45 49.13
N GLU A 170 30.28 20.54 50.39
CA GLU A 170 30.60 21.51 51.46
C GLU A 170 30.34 23.02 51.24
#